data_AF-A0A8T4WLD8-F1
#
_entry.id   AF-A0A8T4WLD8-F1
#
_cell.length_a   1.000
_cell.length_b   1.000
_cell.length_c   1.000
_cell.angle_alpha   90.00
_cell.angle_beta   90.00
_cell.angle_gamma   90.00
#
_symmetry.space_group_name_H-M   'P 1'
#
loop_
_entity.id
_entity.type
_entity.pdbx_description
1 polymer ?
#
loop_
_entity_poly.entity_id
_entity_poly.type
_entity_poly.pdbx_seq_one_letter_code
_entity_poly.pdbx_strand_id
1 'polypeptide(L)'
;MSDVASMRAFNRELAAVVGASVEVKLKSGEVYSGTIRGIDKESLSIVLAEVHTEEDKNIPKMFIYGDSIASFSLSEKEVSLEGLARELESSFPPGGVRYYPDTAVIVVMNKVRITPEGVEGSGPLYERVKSIADEWLEDHGLKQ
;
A
#
# COMPACT_ATOMS: atom_id res chain seq x y z
N MET A 1 5.16 -32.11 -15.30
CA MET A 1 5.49 -30.75 -15.79
C MET A 1 7.00 -30.58 -15.65
N SER A 2 7.72 -30.25 -16.72
CA SER A 2 9.19 -30.20 -16.71
C SER A 2 9.71 -29.14 -15.72
N ASP A 3 10.77 -29.44 -14.96
CA ASP A 3 11.39 -28.53 -13.97
C ASP A 3 11.68 -27.12 -14.52
N VAL A 4 11.99 -27.03 -15.81
CA VAL A 4 12.21 -25.76 -16.54
C VAL A 4 10.98 -24.85 -16.51
N ALA A 5 9.76 -25.42 -16.60
CA ALA A 5 8.52 -24.65 -16.57
C ALA A 5 8.24 -24.10 -15.16
N SER A 6 8.48 -24.90 -14.12
CA SER A 6 8.32 -24.50 -12.72
C SER A 6 9.30 -23.38 -12.35
N MET A 7 10.56 -23.49 -12.77
CA MET A 7 11.58 -22.46 -12.54
C MET A 7 11.25 -21.14 -13.24
N ARG A 8 10.70 -21.20 -14.46
CA ARG A 8 10.23 -20.00 -15.18
C ARG A 8 9.06 -19.33 -14.48
N ALA A 9 8.09 -20.11 -13.99
CA ALA A 9 6.96 -19.59 -13.24
C ALA A 9 7.43 -18.88 -11.96
N PHE A 10 8.28 -19.52 -11.17
CA PHE A 10 8.84 -18.93 -9.96
C PHE A 10 9.58 -17.60 -10.21
N ASN A 11 10.45 -17.58 -11.22
CA ASN A 11 11.17 -16.37 -11.60
C ASN A 11 10.25 -15.23 -12.05
N ARG A 12 9.11 -15.56 -12.67
CA ARG A 12 8.10 -14.58 -13.07
C ARG A 12 7.42 -13.98 -11.83
N GLU A 13 7.08 -14.80 -10.85
CA GLU A 13 6.50 -14.31 -9.60
C GLU A 13 7.48 -13.39 -8.86
N LEU A 14 8.76 -13.78 -8.70
CA LEU A 14 9.77 -12.91 -8.08
C LEU A 14 9.92 -11.56 -8.81
N ALA A 15 9.91 -11.59 -10.15
CA ALA A 15 9.98 -10.35 -10.93
C ALA A 15 8.74 -9.45 -10.74
N ALA A 16 7.55 -10.04 -10.58
CA ALA A 16 6.30 -9.32 -10.42
C ALA A 16 6.19 -8.57 -9.09
N VAL A 17 6.88 -9.03 -8.04
CA VAL A 17 6.86 -8.36 -6.73
C VAL A 17 7.78 -7.13 -6.70
N VAL A 18 8.73 -6.99 -7.64
CA VAL A 18 9.58 -5.78 -7.68
C VAL A 18 8.72 -4.56 -8.00
N GLY A 19 8.77 -3.58 -7.10
CA GLY A 19 7.94 -2.37 -7.14
C GLY A 19 6.64 -2.47 -6.35
N ALA A 20 6.29 -3.63 -5.83
CA ALA A 20 5.11 -3.82 -4.98
C ALA A 20 5.40 -3.49 -3.52
N SER A 21 4.37 -3.02 -2.82
CA SER A 21 4.36 -2.96 -1.36
C SER A 21 4.21 -4.35 -0.79
N VAL A 22 5.05 -4.67 0.20
CA VAL A 22 5.08 -5.96 0.86
C VAL A 22 5.14 -5.80 2.37
N GLU A 23 4.63 -6.81 3.06
CA GLU A 23 4.93 -7.09 4.46
C GLU A 23 5.97 -8.21 4.51
N VAL A 24 7.05 -8.00 5.25
CA VAL A 24 8.16 -8.94 5.40
C VAL A 24 8.27 -9.34 6.86
N LYS A 25 8.17 -10.64 7.11
CA LYS A 25 8.33 -11.24 8.43
C LYS A 25 9.70 -11.89 8.54
N LEU A 26 10.49 -11.47 9.53
CA LEU A 26 11.76 -12.11 9.84
C LEU A 26 11.58 -13.35 10.72
N LYS A 27 12.56 -14.25 10.68
CA LYS A 27 12.61 -15.44 11.55
C LYS A 27 12.67 -15.08 13.03
N SER A 28 13.23 -13.90 13.36
CA SER A 28 13.31 -13.35 14.71
C SER A 28 11.99 -12.78 15.23
N GLY A 29 11.01 -12.57 14.35
CA GLY A 29 9.65 -12.15 14.70
C GLY A 29 9.30 -10.73 14.28
N GLU A 30 10.29 -9.88 13.97
CA GLU A 30 10.08 -8.52 13.48
C GLU A 30 9.34 -8.52 12.14
N VAL A 31 8.48 -7.51 11.98
CA VAL A 31 7.70 -7.27 10.78
C VAL A 31 8.05 -5.89 10.23
N TYR A 32 8.26 -5.84 8.91
CA TYR A 32 8.55 -4.62 8.17
C TYR A 32 7.59 -4.50 7.00
N SER A 33 7.02 -3.32 6.77
CA SER A 33 6.33 -3.00 5.52
C SER A 33 7.19 -2.07 4.67
N GLY A 34 7.05 -2.16 3.35
CA GLY A 34 7.78 -1.27 2.43
C GLY A 34 7.70 -1.74 0.98
N THR A 35 8.34 -1.00 0.08
CA THR A 35 8.34 -1.33 -1.36
C THR A 35 9.56 -2.17 -1.73
N ILE A 36 9.38 -3.32 -2.38
CA ILE A 36 10.50 -4.11 -2.93
C ILE A 36 11.17 -3.35 -4.07
N ARG A 37 12.48 -3.10 -3.96
CA ARG A 37 13.31 -2.51 -5.02
C ARG A 37 14.23 -3.49 -5.71
N GLY A 38 14.47 -4.66 -5.12
CA GLY A 38 15.29 -5.70 -5.71
C GLY A 38 15.23 -6.99 -4.92
N ILE A 39 15.46 -8.10 -5.63
CA ILE A 39 15.51 -9.45 -5.08
C ILE A 39 16.72 -10.14 -5.72
N ASP A 40 17.61 -10.66 -4.90
CA ASP A 40 18.63 -11.61 -5.32
C ASP A 40 18.00 -13.00 -5.44
N LYS A 41 18.11 -13.64 -6.61
CA LYS A 41 17.41 -14.90 -6.89
C LYS A 41 18.08 -16.12 -6.28
N GLU A 42 19.35 -16.02 -5.92
CA GLU A 42 20.12 -17.13 -5.36
C GLU A 42 19.95 -17.17 -3.84
N SER A 43 20.12 -16.02 -3.18
CA SER A 43 20.03 -15.91 -1.73
C SER A 43 18.65 -15.54 -1.22
N LEU A 44 17.72 -15.12 -2.09
CA LEU A 44 16.44 -14.51 -1.74
C LEU A 44 16.58 -13.28 -0.84
N SER A 45 17.72 -12.60 -0.90
CA SER A 45 17.90 -11.32 -0.21
C SER A 45 17.12 -10.23 -0.92
N ILE A 46 16.56 -9.30 -0.17
CA ILE A 46 15.71 -8.24 -0.72
C ILE A 46 16.20 -6.84 -0.32
N VAL A 47 15.85 -5.86 -1.14
CA VAL A 47 16.00 -4.44 -0.83
C VAL A 47 14.61 -3.85 -0.70
N LEU A 48 14.32 -3.27 0.46
CA LEU A 48 13.11 -2.48 0.69
C LEU A 48 13.43 -0.99 0.65
N ALA A 49 12.48 -0.18 0.21
CA ALA A 49 12.48 1.26 0.33
C ALA A 49 11.23 1.73 1.07
N GLU A 50 11.31 2.92 1.69
CA GLU A 50 10.19 3.51 2.46
C GLU A 50 9.66 2.51 3.49
N VAL A 51 10.57 2.03 4.33
CA VAL A 51 10.28 0.95 5.26
C VAL A 51 9.63 1.50 6.51
N HIS A 52 8.51 0.90 6.89
CA HIS A 52 7.82 1.17 8.13
C HIS A 52 7.93 -0.03 9.08
N THR A 53 7.98 0.26 10.37
CA THR A 53 8.03 -0.71 11.46
C THR A 53 6.79 -0.56 12.33
N GLU A 54 6.47 -1.56 13.16
CA GLU A 54 5.41 -1.43 14.19
C GLU A 54 5.61 -0.24 15.15
N GLU A 55 6.85 0.24 15.33
CA GLU A 55 7.16 1.42 16.17
C GLU A 55 7.12 2.76 15.40
N ASP A 56 6.45 2.83 14.24
CA ASP A 56 6.33 4.02 13.38
C ASP A 56 7.66 4.66 12.94
N LYS A 57 8.75 3.88 12.92
CA LYS A 57 10.03 4.36 12.37
C LYS A 57 10.03 4.26 10.85
N ASN A 58 10.34 5.37 10.21
CA ASN A 58 10.57 5.42 8.76
C ASN A 58 12.06 5.21 8.46
N ILE A 59 12.37 4.13 7.74
CA ILE A 59 13.72 3.78 7.30
C ILE A 59 13.75 3.90 5.76
N PRO A 60 14.52 4.84 5.18
CA PRO A 60 14.48 5.10 3.74
C PRO A 60 14.82 3.89 2.86
N LYS A 61 15.71 3.01 3.35
CA LYS A 61 16.17 1.83 2.64
C LYS A 61 16.67 0.77 3.61
N MET A 62 16.29 -0.49 3.38
CA MET A 62 16.71 -1.63 4.18
C MET A 62 17.16 -2.77 3.26
N PHE A 63 18.25 -3.44 3.63
CA PHE A 63 18.74 -4.65 2.99
C PHE A 63 18.50 -5.80 3.96
N ILE A 64 17.74 -6.81 3.51
CA ILE A 64 17.38 -7.95 4.33
C ILE A 64 17.97 -9.20 3.69
N TYR A 65 18.83 -9.89 4.43
CA TYR A 65 19.43 -11.14 3.97
C TYR A 65 18.37 -12.24 3.92
N GLY A 66 18.33 -13.02 2.84
CA GLY A 66 17.23 -13.97 2.63
C GLY A 66 17.14 -15.05 3.70
N ASP A 67 18.27 -15.47 4.30
CA ASP A 67 18.24 -16.43 5.42
C ASP A 67 17.59 -15.85 6.69
N SER A 68 17.46 -14.53 6.82
CA SER A 68 16.72 -13.91 7.94
C SER A 68 15.21 -13.85 7.71
N ILE A 69 14.75 -14.02 6.46
CA ILE A 69 13.35 -13.90 6.08
C ILE A 69 12.62 -15.21 6.38
N ALA A 70 11.49 -15.12 7.08
CA ALA A 70 10.57 -16.24 7.24
C ALA A 70 9.59 -16.29 6.06
N SER A 71 9.02 -15.15 5.70
CA SER A 71 8.10 -14.99 4.58
C SER A 71 7.96 -13.51 4.21
N PHE A 72 7.48 -13.22 3.01
CA PHE A 72 6.89 -11.94 2.69
C PHE A 72 5.60 -12.14 1.89
N SER A 73 4.66 -11.22 2.03
CA SER A 73 3.41 -11.17 1.29
C SER A 73 3.27 -9.82 0.64
N LEU A 74 2.57 -9.77 -0.50
CA LEU A 74 2.06 -8.49 -1.00
C LEU A 74 1.22 -7.90 0.12
N SER A 75 1.53 -6.67 0.51
CA SER A 75 0.63 -5.90 1.36
C SER A 75 -0.68 -5.81 0.60
N GLU A 76 -1.83 -6.05 1.26
CA GLU A 76 -3.07 -5.50 0.72
C GLU A 76 -2.78 -4.04 0.47
N LYS A 77 -2.96 -3.64 -0.79
CA LYS A 77 -2.58 -2.34 -1.31
C LYS A 77 -3.13 -1.32 -0.32
N GLU A 78 -2.27 -0.80 0.56
CA GLU A 78 -2.66 0.23 1.49
C GLU A 78 -3.31 1.27 0.60
N VAL A 79 -4.61 1.50 0.79
CA VAL A 79 -5.30 2.53 0.05
C VAL A 79 -4.55 3.80 0.46
N SER A 80 -3.58 4.20 -0.37
CA SER A 80 -2.87 5.44 -0.16
C SER A 80 -3.93 6.50 -0.40
N LEU A 81 -4.57 6.90 0.69
CA LEU A 81 -5.61 7.91 0.72
C LEU A 81 -5.07 9.25 0.20
N GLU A 82 -3.75 9.39 0.05
CA GLU A 82 -3.14 10.51 -0.66
C GLU A 82 -3.60 10.60 -2.12
N GLY A 83 -3.65 9.48 -2.85
CA GLY A 83 -4.13 9.45 -4.23
C GLY A 83 -5.60 9.85 -4.34
N LEU A 84 -6.42 9.29 -3.44
CA LEU A 84 -7.83 9.64 -3.32
C LEU A 84 -8.03 11.11 -2.90
N ALA A 85 -7.18 11.64 -2.02
CA ALA A 85 -7.26 13.03 -1.57
C ALA A 85 -7.04 14.00 -2.73
N ARG A 86 -6.08 13.72 -3.62
CA ARG A 86 -5.82 14.52 -4.82
C ARG A 86 -7.00 14.48 -5.80
N GLU A 87 -7.60 13.31 -5.98
CA GLU A 87 -8.81 13.16 -6.80
C GLU A 87 -9.95 14.02 -6.23
N LEU A 88 -10.19 13.95 -4.92
CA LEU A 88 -11.18 14.77 -4.24
C LEU A 88 -10.85 16.27 -4.36
N GLU A 89 -9.60 16.69 -4.21
CA GLU A 89 -9.20 18.10 -4.37
C GLU A 89 -9.58 18.69 -5.74
N SER A 90 -9.58 17.87 -6.81
CA SER A 90 -10.01 18.32 -8.14
C SER A 90 -11.51 18.58 -8.24
N SER A 91 -12.30 17.92 -7.38
CA SER A 91 -13.77 17.95 -7.38
C SER A 91 -14.39 18.96 -6.41
N PHE A 92 -13.59 19.51 -5.49
CA PHE A 92 -14.05 20.42 -4.42
C PHE A 92 -13.32 21.78 -4.48
N PRO A 93 -13.88 22.84 -3.89
CA PRO A 93 -13.20 24.13 -3.82
C PRO A 93 -11.84 24.06 -3.11
N PRO A 94 -10.87 24.93 -3.45
CA PRO A 94 -9.57 24.97 -2.80
C PRO A 94 -9.66 25.05 -1.27
N GLY A 95 -8.90 24.20 -0.58
CA GLY A 95 -8.93 24.09 0.89
C GLY A 95 -10.14 23.34 1.46
N GLY A 96 -11.03 22.84 0.60
CA GLY A 96 -12.19 22.02 0.95
C GLY A 96 -11.87 20.56 1.23
N VAL A 97 -10.64 20.10 0.97
CA VAL A 97 -10.17 18.75 1.27
C VAL A 97 -8.89 18.87 2.10
N ARG A 98 -8.75 18.02 3.13
CA ARG A 98 -7.56 17.94 3.97
C ARG A 98 -7.20 16.49 4.18
N TYR A 99 -5.97 16.12 3.83
CA TYR A 99 -5.42 14.81 4.14
C TYR A 99 -4.52 14.88 5.37
N TYR A 100 -4.70 13.94 6.28
CA TYR A 100 -3.91 13.75 7.50
C TYR A 100 -3.12 12.44 7.37
N PRO A 101 -1.86 12.49 6.89
CA PRO A 101 -1.06 11.29 6.63
C PRO A 101 -0.88 10.42 7.87
N ASP A 102 -0.58 11.04 9.01
CA ASP A 102 -0.29 10.36 10.28
C ASP A 102 -1.45 9.49 10.80
N THR A 103 -2.69 9.78 10.38
CA THR A 103 -3.89 9.04 10.83
C THR A 103 -4.63 8.37 9.67
N ALA A 104 -4.11 8.47 8.44
CA ALA A 104 -4.79 8.02 7.22
C ALA A 104 -6.24 8.53 7.15
N VAL A 105 -6.46 9.83 7.38
CA VAL A 105 -7.81 10.43 7.33
C VAL A 105 -7.86 11.51 6.27
N ILE A 106 -8.89 11.49 5.41
CA ILE A 106 -9.26 12.63 4.57
C ILE A 106 -10.49 13.29 5.18
N VAL A 107 -10.50 14.61 5.28
CA VAL A 107 -11.66 15.40 5.71
C VAL A 107 -12.10 16.31 4.57
N VAL A 108 -13.34 16.13 4.13
CA VAL A 108 -13.97 16.91 3.06
C VAL A 108 -14.97 17.89 3.67
N MET A 109 -14.79 19.17 3.37
CA MET A 109 -15.60 20.33 3.79
C MET A 109 -15.84 20.38 5.31
N ASN A 110 -14.90 19.86 6.10
CA ASN A 110 -15.01 19.70 7.57
C ASN A 110 -16.25 18.91 8.03
N LYS A 111 -16.81 18.04 7.18
CA LYS A 111 -18.08 17.34 7.45
C LYS A 111 -18.05 15.84 7.16
N VAL A 112 -17.40 15.43 6.08
CA VAL A 112 -17.29 14.02 5.69
C VAL A 112 -15.86 13.56 5.93
N ARG A 113 -15.70 12.38 6.53
CA ARG A 113 -14.39 11.78 6.78
C ARG A 113 -14.25 10.53 5.91
N ILE A 114 -13.05 10.29 5.41
CA ILE A 114 -12.68 9.03 4.76
C ILE A 114 -11.52 8.45 5.54
N THR A 115 -11.66 7.19 5.93
CA THR A 115 -10.64 6.38 6.62
C THR A 115 -10.42 5.07 5.83
N PRO A 116 -9.44 4.24 6.19
CA PRO A 116 -9.27 2.93 5.56
C PRO A 116 -10.52 2.03 5.68
N GLU A 117 -11.33 2.22 6.72
CA GLU A 117 -12.58 1.48 6.95
C GLU A 117 -13.75 1.97 6.07
N GLY A 118 -13.62 3.15 5.46
CA GLY A 118 -14.58 3.69 4.50
C GLY A 118 -14.92 5.15 4.70
N VAL A 119 -16.05 5.56 4.11
CA VAL A 119 -16.55 6.95 4.18
C VAL A 119 -17.55 7.08 5.33
N GLU A 120 -17.32 8.06 6.20
CA GLU A 120 -18.19 8.42 7.33
C GLU A 120 -18.89 9.76 7.07
N GLY A 121 -20.21 9.80 7.29
CA GLY A 121 -21.00 11.01 7.16
C GLY A 121 -22.46 10.71 6.79
N SER A 122 -23.20 11.75 6.43
CA SER A 122 -24.55 11.61 5.90
C SER A 122 -24.95 12.79 5.00
N GLY A 123 -26.01 12.60 4.22
CA GLY A 123 -26.59 13.62 3.35
C GLY A 123 -25.89 13.75 1.97
N PRO A 124 -26.27 14.76 1.16
CA PRO A 124 -25.84 14.85 -0.24
C PRO A 124 -24.32 14.97 -0.44
N LEU A 125 -23.61 15.58 0.52
CA LEU A 125 -22.15 15.67 0.48
C LEU A 125 -21.50 14.29 0.66
N TYR A 126 -22.04 13.47 1.57
CA TYR A 126 -21.56 12.10 1.80
C TYR A 126 -21.73 11.26 0.53
N GLU A 127 -22.91 11.27 -0.10
CA GLU A 127 -23.16 10.50 -1.31
C GLU A 127 -22.21 10.89 -2.44
N ARG A 128 -21.94 12.20 -2.60
CA ARG A 128 -20.98 12.69 -3.60
C ARG A 128 -19.56 12.24 -3.31
N VAL A 129 -19.09 12.37 -2.07
CA VAL A 129 -17.74 11.95 -1.66
C VAL A 129 -17.58 10.44 -1.83
N LYS A 130 -18.59 9.67 -1.42
CA LYS A 130 -18.61 8.22 -1.57
C LYS A 130 -18.54 7.81 -3.02
N SER A 131 -19.33 8.43 -3.91
CA SER A 131 -19.29 8.13 -5.34
C SER A 131 -17.89 8.33 -5.94
N ILE A 132 -17.22 9.45 -5.62
CA ILE A 132 -15.86 9.73 -6.12
C ILE A 132 -14.87 8.71 -5.55
N ALA A 133 -14.96 8.40 -4.25
CA ALA A 133 -14.09 7.43 -3.62
C ALA A 133 -14.28 6.03 -4.21
N ASP A 134 -15.51 5.59 -4.39
CA ASP A 134 -15.85 4.29 -4.95
C ASP A 134 -15.34 4.14 -6.40
N GLU A 135 -15.53 5.16 -7.24
CA GLU A 135 -15.05 5.19 -8.64
C GLU A 135 -13.52 5.16 -8.70
N TRP A 136 -12.85 5.98 -7.89
CA TRP A 136 -11.40 6.00 -7.81
C TRP A 136 -10.83 4.64 -7.35
N LEU A 137 -11.44 4.02 -6.34
CA LEU A 137 -11.03 2.71 -5.85
C LEU A 137 -11.24 1.60 -6.90
N GLU A 138 -12.33 1.65 -7.68
CA GLU A 138 -12.55 0.73 -8.81
C GLU A 138 -11.46 0.88 -9.88
N ASP A 139 -11.20 2.10 -10.33
CA ASP A 139 -10.19 2.40 -11.36
C ASP A 139 -8.77 1.97 -10.95
N HIS A 140 -8.49 2.01 -9.65
CA HIS A 140 -7.19 1.62 -9.10
C HIS A 140 -7.15 0.17 -8.63
N GLY A 141 -8.18 -0.65 -8.90
CA GLY A 141 -8.23 -2.07 -8.55
C GLY A 141 -8.16 -2.32 -7.04
N LEU A 142 -8.74 -1.41 -6.26
CA LEU A 142 -8.78 -1.38 -4.79
C LEU A 142 -10.13 -1.81 -4.22
N LYS A 143 -11.12 -2.07 -5.08
CA LYS A 143 -12.43 -2.59 -4.70
C LYS A 143 -12.49 -4.08 -5.06
N GLN A 144 -12.85 -4.93 -4.09
CA GLN A 144 -13.15 -6.35 -4.32
C GLN A 144 -14.58 -6.51 -4.87
#